data_AF-A0AAF0USZ8-F1
#
_entry.id   AF-A0AAF0USZ8-F1
#
_cell.length_a   1.000
_cell.length_b   1.000
_cell.length_c   1.000
_cell.angle_alpha   90.00
_cell.angle_beta   90.00
_cell.angle_gamma   90.00
#
_symmetry.space_group_name_H-M   'P 1'
#
loop_
_entity.id
_entity.type
_entity.pdbx_description
1 polymer ?
#
loop_
_entity_poly.entity_id
_entity_poly.type
_entity_poly.pdbx_seq_one_letter_code
_entity_poly.pdbx_strand_id
1 'polypeptide(L)'
;MRAGLHNAFKLKASQGKCKRAKRMVLETLDGGFTDGYNKLKAYAIELKESNPGSDVVINLSKEALAQGKRNFLRIIFASRQ
;
A
#
# COMPACT_ATOMS: atom_id res chain seq x y z
N MET A 1 19.42 7.84 -11.35
CA MET A 1 18.37 8.84 -11.64
C MET A 1 18.91 10.27 -11.72
N ARG A 2 19.43 10.91 -10.65
CA ARG A 2 19.93 12.30 -10.71
C ARG A 2 21.06 12.50 -11.73
N ALA A 3 22.07 11.64 -11.70
CA ALA A 3 23.17 11.67 -12.68
C ALA A 3 22.67 11.44 -14.11
N GLY A 4 21.77 10.48 -14.31
CA GLY A 4 21.15 10.23 -15.62
C GLY A 4 20.36 11.44 -16.14
N LEU A 5 19.58 12.11 -15.29
CA LEU A 5 18.85 13.34 -15.65
C LEU A 5 19.79 14.48 -16.05
N HIS A 6 20.89 14.64 -15.30
CA HIS A 6 21.90 15.64 -15.62
C HIS A 6 22.60 15.32 -16.95
N ASN A 7 22.95 14.06 -17.19
CA ASN A 7 23.71 13.69 -18.38
C ASN A 7 22.84 13.68 -19.65
N ALA A 8 21.60 13.20 -19.55
CA ALA A 8 20.69 13.11 -20.70
C ALA A 8 20.00 14.44 -21.04
N PHE A 9 19.66 15.25 -20.02
CA PHE A 9 18.84 16.45 -20.20
C PHE A 9 19.51 17.74 -19.73
N LYS A 10 20.78 17.69 -19.29
CA LYS A 10 21.49 18.82 -18.66
C LYS A 10 20.71 19.46 -17.49
N LEU A 11 19.84 18.68 -16.86
CA LEU A 11 18.92 19.17 -15.85
C LEU A 11 19.48 19.00 -14.43
N LYS A 12 19.59 20.11 -13.70
CA LYS A 12 19.96 20.10 -12.28
C LYS A 12 18.73 19.88 -11.40
N ALA A 13 18.42 18.63 -11.10
CA ALA A 13 17.39 18.27 -10.13
C ALA A 13 17.98 18.16 -8.71
N SER A 14 17.26 18.68 -7.71
CA SER A 14 17.61 18.42 -6.31
C SER A 14 17.36 16.94 -5.96
N GLN A 15 18.08 16.44 -4.96
CA GLN A 15 17.89 15.06 -4.50
C GLN A 15 16.44 14.81 -4.05
N GLY A 16 15.81 15.78 -3.38
CA GLY A 16 14.41 15.70 -2.95
C GLY A 16 13.44 15.58 -4.13
N LYS A 17 13.65 16.33 -5.21
CA LYS A 17 12.85 16.21 -6.45
C LYS A 17 13.01 14.81 -7.07
N CYS A 18 14.24 14.29 -7.15
CA CYS A 18 14.45 12.94 -7.66
C CYS A 18 13.81 11.85 -6.80
N LYS A 19 13.90 11.95 -5.46
CA LYS A 19 13.26 10.99 -4.56
C LYS A 19 11.74 10.99 -4.73
N ARG A 20 11.10 12.17 -4.82
CA ARG A 20 9.65 12.29 -5.04
C ARG A 20 9.21 11.69 -6.37
N ALA A 21 9.90 12.01 -7.46
CA ALA A 21 9.58 11.46 -8.77
C ALA A 21 9.78 9.93 -8.82
N LYS A 22 10.85 9.40 -8.22
CA LYS A 22 11.02 7.95 -8.08
C LYS A 22 9.82 7.30 -7.36
N ARG A 23 9.36 7.91 -6.25
CA ARG A 23 8.21 7.40 -5.49
C ARG A 23 6.94 7.38 -6.35
N MET A 24 6.62 8.47 -7.05
CA MET A 24 5.42 8.54 -7.89
C MET A 24 5.43 7.49 -9.01
N VAL A 25 6.58 7.28 -9.65
CA VAL A 25 6.73 6.24 -10.69
C VAL A 25 6.52 4.85 -10.10
N LEU A 26 7.12 4.55 -8.94
CA LEU A 26 6.92 3.26 -8.27
C LEU A 26 5.46 3.05 -7.84
N GLU A 27 4.81 4.08 -7.31
CA GLU A 27 3.37 4.03 -6.95
C GLU A 27 2.48 3.78 -8.18
N THR A 28 2.89 4.28 -9.36
CA THR A 28 2.15 4.05 -10.61
C THR A 28 2.41 2.65 -11.18
N LEU A 29 3.64 2.12 -11.06
CA LEU A 29 4.02 0.83 -11.62
C LEU A 29 3.60 -0.36 -10.74
N ASP A 30 3.97 -0.32 -9.45
CA ASP A 30 3.76 -1.44 -8.51
C ASP A 30 2.41 -1.34 -7.78
N GLY A 31 1.70 -0.23 -7.98
CA GLY A 31 0.54 0.14 -7.20
C GLY A 31 0.91 0.89 -5.92
N GLY A 32 0.02 1.79 -5.53
CA GLY A 32 0.16 2.61 -4.33
C GLY A 32 -0.27 1.88 -3.07
N PHE A 33 -0.20 2.61 -1.95
CA PHE A 33 -0.73 2.11 -0.68
C PHE A 33 -2.22 1.78 -0.75
N THR A 34 -3.00 2.56 -1.50
CA THR A 34 -4.42 2.32 -1.75
C THR A 34 -4.68 0.97 -2.41
N ASP A 35 -3.82 0.57 -3.36
CA ASP A 35 -3.95 -0.71 -4.03
C ASP A 35 -3.66 -1.87 -3.08
N GLY A 36 -2.64 -1.73 -2.23
CA GLY A 36 -2.34 -2.69 -1.16
C GLY A 36 -3.49 -2.81 -0.14
N TYR A 37 -4.10 -1.68 0.23
CA TYR A 37 -5.27 -1.65 1.11
C TYR A 37 -6.45 -2.41 0.49
N ASN A 38 -6.75 -2.15 -0.78
CA ASN A 38 -7.84 -2.81 -1.49
C ASN A 38 -7.60 -4.32 -1.63
N LYS A 39 -6.36 -4.76 -1.88
CA LYS A 39 -5.99 -6.18 -1.89
C LYS A 39 -6.23 -6.85 -0.54
N LEU A 40 -5.81 -6.21 0.56
CA LEU A 40 -6.07 -6.73 1.91
C LEU A 40 -7.57 -6.81 2.22
N LYS A 41 -8.35 -5.82 1.78
CA LYS A 41 -9.80 -5.83 1.93
C LYS A 41 -10.46 -6.95 1.13
N ALA A 42 -10.02 -7.21 -0.10
CA ALA A 42 -10.51 -8.31 -0.91
C ALA A 42 -10.17 -9.67 -0.27
N TYR A 43 -8.92 -9.85 0.17
CA TYR A 43 -8.50 -11.05 0.89
C TYR A 43 -9.30 -11.28 2.18
N ALA A 44 -9.69 -10.21 2.88
CA ALA A 44 -10.57 -10.30 4.05
C ALA A 44 -11.94 -10.91 3.74
N ILE A 45 -12.50 -10.55 2.59
CA ILE A 45 -13.80 -11.01 2.14
C ILE A 45 -13.69 -12.49 1.76
N GLU A 46 -12.70 -12.83 0.93
CA GLU A 46 -12.44 -14.19 0.51
C GLU A 46 -12.21 -15.13 1.70
N LEU A 47 -11.41 -14.71 2.69
CA LEU A 47 -11.18 -15.48 3.92
C LEU A 47 -12.46 -15.73 4.73
N LYS A 48 -13.41 -14.78 4.76
CA LYS A 48 -14.68 -14.96 5.46
C LYS A 48 -15.57 -15.96 4.73
N GLU A 49 -15.57 -15.91 3.40
CA GLU A 49 -16.36 -16.81 2.57
C GLU A 49 -15.80 -18.25 2.61
N SER A 50 -14.47 -18.40 2.63
CA SER A 50 -13.82 -19.71 2.62
C SER A 50 -13.82 -20.44 3.97
N ASN A 51 -14.06 -19.73 5.09
CA ASN A 51 -14.00 -20.29 6.44
C ASN A 51 -15.35 -20.19 7.18
N PRO A 52 -16.41 -20.88 6.72
CA PRO A 52 -17.69 -20.90 7.42
C PRO A 52 -17.51 -21.49 8.83
N GLY A 53 -17.97 -20.77 9.85
CA GLY A 53 -17.86 -21.18 11.26
C GLY A 53 -16.73 -20.52 12.06
N SER A 54 -15.89 -19.72 11.41
CA SER A 54 -14.89 -18.87 12.08
C SER A 54 -15.23 -17.39 11.92
N ASP A 55 -15.10 -16.63 13.01
CA ASP A 55 -15.21 -15.18 13.01
C ASP A 55 -13.85 -14.58 12.61
N VAL A 56 -13.78 -14.01 11.39
CA VAL A 56 -12.59 -13.32 10.88
C VAL A 56 -12.76 -11.81 11.02
N VAL A 57 -11.87 -11.16 11.79
CA VAL A 57 -11.87 -9.70 11.96
C VAL A 57 -10.56 -9.11 11.46
N ILE A 58 -10.66 -8.16 10.53
CA ILE A 58 -9.50 -7.41 10.00
C ILE A 58 -9.70 -5.93 10.33
N ASN A 59 -8.78 -5.37 11.11
CA ASN A 59 -8.80 -3.96 11.48
C ASN A 59 -7.95 -3.13 10.50
N LEU A 60 -8.64 -2.44 9.58
CA LEU A 60 -8.04 -1.50 8.63
C LEU A 60 -8.56 -0.08 8.91
N SER A 61 -7.69 0.88 9.21
CA SER A 61 -8.09 2.28 9.44
C SER A 61 -8.26 3.02 8.11
N LYS A 62 -9.46 3.59 7.90
CA LYS A 62 -9.75 4.45 6.75
C LYS A 62 -9.06 5.81 6.86
N GLU A 63 -8.85 6.28 8.08
CA GLU A 63 -8.15 7.52 8.41
C GLU A 63 -6.66 7.40 8.07
N ALA A 64 -6.05 6.25 8.38
CA ALA A 64 -4.69 5.94 7.97
C ALA A 64 -4.55 5.88 6.44
N LEU A 65 -5.55 5.31 5.75
CA LEU A 65 -5.62 5.34 4.29
C LEU A 65 -5.66 6.76 3.73
N ALA A 66 -6.53 7.62 4.25
CA ALA A 66 -6.65 9.01 3.82
C ALA A 66 -5.37 9.82 4.08
N GLN A 67 -4.64 9.53 5.16
CA GLN A 67 -3.37 10.18 5.48
C GLN A 67 -2.16 9.56 4.75
N GLY A 68 -2.36 8.53 3.93
CA GLY A 68 -1.27 7.80 3.26
C GLY A 68 -0.34 7.06 4.22
N LYS A 69 -0.80 6.78 5.45
CA LYS A 69 -0.03 6.08 6.49
C LYS A 69 -0.23 4.58 6.39
N ARG A 70 0.87 3.85 6.37
CA ARG A 70 0.90 2.38 6.28
C ARG A 70 0.69 1.74 7.66
N ASN A 71 -0.55 1.75 8.14
CA ASN A 71 -0.90 1.12 9.41
C ASN A 71 -1.73 -0.14 9.17
N PHE A 72 -1.11 -1.30 9.33
CA PHE A 72 -1.81 -2.57 9.46
C PHE A 72 -1.92 -2.90 10.95
N LEU A 73 -3.14 -3.05 11.47
CA LEU A 73 -3.34 -3.22 12.90
C LEU A 73 -3.26 -4.70 13.29
N ARG A 74 -4.19 -5.52 12.81
CA ARG A 74 -4.25 -6.97 13.14
C ARG A 74 -5.28 -7.71 12.29
N ILE A 75 -5.06 -9.01 12.09
CA ILE A 75 -6.08 -10.01 11.71
C ILE A 75 -6.29 -10.95 12.89
N ILE A 76 -7.54 -11.24 13.23
CA ILE A 76 -7.92 -12.20 14.27
C ILE A 76 -8.79 -13.27 13.63
N PHE A 77 -8.49 -14.53 13.94
CA PHE A 77 -9.31 -15.69 13.64
C PHE A 77 -9.83 -16.25 14.97
N ALA A 78 -11.14 -16.40 15.10
CA ALA A 78 -11.75 -17.08 16.23
C ALA A 78 -12.66 -18.20 15.71
N SER A 79 -12.35 -19.45 16.05
CA SER A 79 -13.23 -20.59 15.79
C SER A 79 -14.25 -20.70 16.91
N ARG A 80 -15.54 -20.82 16.59
CA ARG A 80 -16.53 -21.24 17.58
C ARG A 80 -16.40 -22.76 17.77
N GLN A 81 -15.69 -23.18 18.82
CA GLN A 81 -15.79 -24.54 19.34
C GLN A 81 -17.03 -24.66 20.22
#